data_AF-A0AAW4BKG0-F1
#
_entry.id   AF-A0AAW4BKG0-F1
#
_cell.length_a   1.000
_cell.length_b   1.000
_cell.length_c   1.000
_cell.angle_alpha   90.00
_cell.angle_beta   90.00
_cell.angle_gamma   90.00
#
_symmetry.space_group_name_H-M   'P 1'
#
loop_
_entity.id
_entity.type
_entity.pdbx_description
1 polymer ?
#
loop_
_entity_poly.entity_id
_entity_poly.type
_entity_poly.pdbx_seq_one_letter_code
_entity_poly.pdbx_strand_id
1 'polypeptide(L)'
;MKIPKSSREDIYYSMGNEWLDVASILPESRSDWFITLSMLSALTERGKLLVGMSLGALTRTGSEAKVREYLVSQGVIEQVILLPKNIHYSTSIQTVLLVLNSGLENKNNRSVKFVDASLFYEPARGRNILSPDNINAI
;
A
#
# COMPACT_ATOMS: atom_id res chain seq x y z
N MET A 1 8.46 10.99 1.12
CA MET A 1 8.86 11.78 -0.07
C MET A 1 7.81 12.84 -0.34
N LYS A 2 8.21 14.10 -0.62
CA LYS A 2 7.28 15.17 -1.03
C LYS A 2 7.07 15.10 -2.54
N ILE A 3 5.84 15.19 -3.02
CA ILE A 3 5.55 15.35 -4.46
C ILE A 3 5.05 16.79 -4.66
N PRO A 4 5.68 17.59 -5.55
CA PRO A 4 5.28 18.96 -5.82
C PRO A 4 3.81 19.06 -6.25
N LYS A 5 3.16 20.17 -5.89
CA LYS A 5 1.77 20.44 -6.24
C LYS A 5 1.50 20.34 -7.75
N SER A 6 2.35 20.93 -8.58
CA SER A 6 2.23 20.87 -10.04
C SER A 6 2.20 19.44 -10.56
N SER A 7 3.13 18.60 -10.11
CA SER A 7 3.16 17.18 -10.51
C SER A 7 1.92 16.41 -10.04
N ARG A 8 1.33 16.78 -8.89
CA ARG A 8 0.06 16.16 -8.46
C ARG A 8 -1.09 16.60 -9.36
N GLU A 9 -1.17 17.88 -9.69
CA GLU A 9 -2.17 18.44 -10.61
C GLU A 9 -2.09 17.79 -12.00
N ASP A 10 -0.89 17.62 -12.56
CA ASP A 10 -0.70 16.94 -13.85
C ASP A 10 -1.25 15.50 -13.83
N ILE A 11 -1.00 14.76 -12.74
CA ILE A 11 -1.53 13.40 -12.55
C ILE A 11 -3.05 13.43 -12.42
N TYR A 12 -3.61 14.39 -11.68
CA TYR A 12 -5.06 14.54 -11.55
C TYR A 12 -5.73 14.80 -12.91
N TYR A 13 -5.23 15.76 -13.68
CA TYR A 13 -5.84 16.13 -14.96
C TYR A 13 -5.67 15.08 -16.05
N SER A 14 -4.61 14.26 -16.00
CA SER A 14 -4.35 13.24 -17.03
C SER A 14 -5.17 11.95 -16.85
N MET A 15 -5.60 11.63 -15.62
CA MET A 15 -6.21 10.32 -15.31
C MET A 15 -7.57 10.38 -14.61
N GLY A 16 -8.05 11.59 -14.25
CA GLY A 16 -9.24 11.87 -13.42
C GLY A 16 -10.23 10.72 -13.22
N ASN A 17 -10.26 10.19 -11.99
CA ASN A 17 -11.21 9.16 -11.55
C ASN A 17 -11.36 9.12 -10.02
N GLU A 18 -12.23 8.24 -9.55
CA GLU A 18 -12.62 8.11 -8.13
C GLU A 18 -11.44 7.88 -7.17
N TRP A 19 -10.37 7.21 -7.60
CA TRP A 19 -9.19 6.97 -6.76
C TRP A 19 -8.39 8.25 -6.53
N LEU A 20 -8.30 9.09 -7.56
CA LEU A 20 -7.60 10.36 -7.51
C LEU A 20 -8.44 11.42 -6.79
N ASP A 21 -9.76 11.42 -6.91
CA ASP A 21 -10.61 12.34 -6.14
C ASP A 21 -10.37 12.21 -4.64
N VAL A 22 -10.22 10.98 -4.14
CA VAL A 22 -9.90 10.68 -2.74
C VAL A 22 -8.44 11.01 -2.38
N ALA A 23 -7.53 11.03 -3.35
CA ALA A 23 -6.15 11.43 -3.12
C ALA A 23 -5.98 12.95 -2.87
N SER A 24 -6.95 13.78 -3.27
CA SER A 24 -6.89 15.24 -3.20
C SER A 24 -6.73 15.79 -1.77
N ILE A 25 -7.22 15.05 -0.77
CA ILE A 25 -7.12 15.43 0.66
C ILE A 25 -5.77 15.08 1.29
N LEU A 26 -4.87 14.41 0.55
CA LEU A 26 -3.58 13.97 1.06
C LEU A 26 -2.57 15.13 1.11
N PRO A 27 -1.76 15.23 2.19
CA PRO A 27 -0.78 16.30 2.30
C PRO A 27 0.38 16.10 1.32
N GLU A 28 0.93 17.19 0.79
CA GLU A 28 2.04 17.13 -0.19
C GLU A 28 3.29 16.43 0.35
N SER A 29 3.55 16.57 1.65
CA SER A 29 4.72 16.02 2.33
C SER A 29 4.71 14.49 2.45
N ARG A 30 3.58 13.84 2.16
CA ARG A 30 3.42 12.38 2.20
C ARG A 30 2.88 11.88 0.86
N SER A 31 3.52 10.82 0.37
CA SER A 31 3.28 10.32 -0.98
C SER A 31 2.89 8.86 -1.05
N ASP A 32 3.02 8.08 0.03
CA ASP A 32 2.74 6.64 0.05
C ASP A 32 1.35 6.35 -0.56
N TRP A 33 0.31 6.96 0.00
CA TRP A 33 -1.06 6.80 -0.49
C TRP A 33 -1.34 7.47 -1.83
N PHE A 34 -0.74 8.63 -2.10
CA PHE A 34 -0.96 9.31 -3.37
C PHE A 34 -0.42 8.48 -4.54
N ILE A 35 0.81 7.98 -4.45
CA ILE A 35 1.39 7.12 -5.48
C ILE A 35 0.61 5.81 -5.59
N THR A 36 0.20 5.22 -4.46
CA THR A 36 -0.62 4.00 -4.46
C THR A 36 -1.93 4.21 -5.21
N LEU A 37 -2.63 5.32 -4.97
CA LEU A 37 -3.87 5.67 -5.67
C LEU A 37 -3.62 5.99 -7.15
N SER A 38 -2.50 6.64 -7.49
CA SER A 38 -2.10 6.87 -8.89
C SER A 38 -1.78 5.58 -9.65
N MET A 39 -1.19 4.58 -8.99
CA MET A 39 -0.98 3.27 -9.59
C MET A 39 -2.30 2.50 -9.72
N LEU A 40 -3.17 2.59 -8.70
CA LEU A 40 -4.51 2.00 -8.71
C LEU A 40 -5.37 2.56 -9.86
N SER A 41 -5.29 3.86 -10.12
CA SER A 41 -6.00 4.52 -11.24
C SER A 41 -5.58 4.04 -12.63
N ALA A 42 -4.38 3.44 -12.75
CA ALA A 42 -3.86 2.93 -14.00
C ALA A 42 -4.09 1.42 -14.18
N LEU A 43 -4.69 0.74 -13.19
CA LEU A 43 -5.01 -0.68 -13.32
C LEU A 43 -6.17 -0.92 -14.29
N THR A 44 -6.12 -2.05 -14.98
CA THR A 44 -7.27 -2.56 -15.72
C THR A 44 -8.37 -3.04 -14.76
N GLU A 45 -9.58 -3.28 -15.28
CA GLU A 45 -10.74 -3.73 -14.50
C GLU A 45 -10.55 -5.07 -13.76
N ARG A 46 -9.48 -5.82 -14.07
CA ARG A 46 -9.12 -7.08 -13.40
C ARG A 46 -7.70 -7.05 -12.84
N GLY A 47 -7.13 -5.85 -12.72
CA GLY A 47 -5.78 -5.65 -12.23
C GLY A 47 -5.66 -5.93 -10.74
N LYS A 48 -4.51 -6.49 -10.35
CA LYS A 48 -4.06 -6.54 -8.96
C LYS A 48 -2.79 -5.72 -8.83
N LEU A 49 -2.64 -5.05 -7.69
CA LEU A 49 -1.50 -4.22 -7.36
C LEU A 49 -0.95 -4.64 -6.01
N LEU A 50 0.35 -4.94 -5.97
CA LEU A 50 1.10 -5.22 -4.75
C LEU A 50 2.03 -4.03 -4.48
N VAL A 51 1.84 -3.36 -3.35
CA VAL A 51 2.64 -2.17 -2.98
C VAL A 51 3.30 -2.36 -1.64
N GLY A 52 4.61 -2.12 -1.59
CA GLY A 52 5.36 -2.00 -0.35
C GLY A 52 5.23 -0.60 0.24
N MET A 53 4.89 -0.52 1.52
CA MET A 53 4.83 0.76 2.25
C MET A 53 5.35 0.60 3.69
N SER A 54 5.75 1.72 4.30
CA SER A 54 6.08 1.72 5.73
C SER A 54 4.84 1.41 6.57
N LEU A 55 4.99 0.73 7.71
CA LEU A 55 3.88 0.48 8.63
C LEU A 55 3.15 1.77 9.05
N GLY A 56 3.86 2.90 9.10
CA GLY A 56 3.27 4.20 9.40
C GLY A 56 2.16 4.62 8.44
N ALA A 57 2.25 4.28 7.14
CA ALA A 57 1.19 4.61 6.18
C ALA A 57 -0.15 3.94 6.51
N LEU A 58 -0.13 2.77 7.18
CA LEU A 58 -1.34 2.07 7.61
C LEU A 58 -1.90 2.58 8.95
N THR A 59 -1.10 3.24 9.78
CA THR A 59 -1.51 3.62 11.14
C THR A 59 -1.74 5.12 11.33
N ARG A 60 -1.20 5.96 10.45
CA ARG A 60 -1.34 7.42 10.52
C ARG A 60 -2.81 7.85 10.43
N THR A 61 -3.18 8.84 11.24
CA THR A 61 -4.54 9.38 11.34
C THR A 61 -4.79 10.52 10.32
N GLY A 62 -5.97 11.14 10.35
CA GLY A 62 -6.29 12.30 9.51
C GLY A 62 -6.71 11.90 8.09
N SER A 63 -6.21 12.60 7.07
CA SER A 63 -6.61 12.33 5.68
C SER A 63 -6.20 10.94 5.19
N GLU A 64 -5.06 10.41 5.62
CA GLU A 64 -4.67 9.03 5.29
C GLU A 64 -5.62 7.99 5.90
N ALA A 65 -6.23 8.27 7.06
CA ALA A 65 -7.25 7.40 7.64
C ALA A 65 -8.52 7.37 6.78
N LYS A 66 -8.97 8.54 6.30
CA LYS A 66 -10.11 8.66 5.38
C LYS A 66 -9.89 7.90 4.07
N VAL A 67 -8.68 7.96 3.53
CA VAL A 67 -8.31 7.16 2.34
C VAL A 67 -8.43 5.67 2.62
N ARG A 68 -7.91 5.18 3.76
CA ARG A 68 -8.02 3.76 4.13
C ARG A 68 -9.48 3.34 4.32
N GLU A 69 -10.27 4.13 5.04
CA GLU A 69 -11.70 3.89 5.23
C GLU A 69 -12.42 3.77 3.88
N TYR A 70 -12.12 4.68 2.94
CA TYR A 70 -12.67 4.63 1.60
C TYR A 70 -12.28 3.33 0.88
N LEU A 71 -11.00 2.98 0.82
CA LEU A 71 -10.53 1.78 0.13
C LEU A 71 -11.09 0.47 0.73
N VAL A 72 -11.24 0.40 2.05
CA VAL A 72 -11.91 -0.72 2.73
C VAL A 72 -13.40 -0.76 2.36
N SER A 73 -14.09 0.38 2.36
CA SER A 73 -15.52 0.45 2.01
C SER A 73 -15.81 -0.02 0.57
N GLN A 74 -14.86 0.22 -0.34
CA GLN A 74 -14.91 -0.19 -1.74
C GLN A 74 -14.47 -1.65 -1.97
N GLY A 75 -14.00 -2.37 -0.92
CA GLY A 75 -13.53 -3.75 -1.04
C GLY A 75 -12.24 -3.91 -1.84
N VAL A 76 -11.46 -2.82 -1.99
CA VAL A 76 -10.25 -2.81 -2.83
C VAL A 76 -9.06 -3.43 -2.11
N ILE A 77 -8.97 -3.25 -0.79
CA ILE A 77 -7.91 -3.84 0.01
C ILE A 77 -8.23 -5.31 0.24
N GLU A 78 -7.48 -6.20 -0.40
CA GLU A 78 -7.65 -7.65 -0.29
C GLU A 78 -6.85 -8.20 0.90
N GLN A 79 -5.61 -7.72 1.06
CA GLN A 79 -4.69 -8.25 2.07
C GLN A 79 -3.65 -7.23 2.52
N VAL A 80 -3.26 -7.34 3.79
CA VAL A 80 -2.15 -6.62 4.42
C VAL A 80 -1.19 -7.65 5.01
N ILE A 81 0.05 -7.65 4.54
CA ILE A 81 1.11 -8.57 4.97
C ILE A 81 2.17 -7.77 5.72
N LEU A 82 2.33 -8.00 7.03
CA LEU A 82 3.37 -7.39 7.84
C LEU A 82 4.68 -8.14 7.67
N LEU A 83 5.71 -7.47 7.14
CA LEU A 83 7.01 -8.09 6.90
C LEU A 83 7.93 -8.02 8.13
N PRO A 84 8.97 -8.87 8.18
CA PRO A 84 10.01 -8.76 9.19
C PRO A 84 10.71 -7.39 9.16
N LYS A 85 11.18 -6.95 10.32
CA LYS A 85 12.04 -5.77 10.43
C LYS A 85 13.40 -6.05 9.81
N ASN A 86 14.12 -4.99 9.45
CA ASN A 86 15.54 -5.07 9.05
C ASN A 86 15.84 -5.97 7.84
N ILE A 87 14.87 -6.12 6.91
CA ILE A 87 15.07 -6.87 5.65
C ILE A 87 15.50 -5.97 4.48
N HIS A 88 15.24 -4.66 4.55
CA HIS A 88 15.54 -3.71 3.47
C HIS A 88 16.99 -3.24 3.50
N TYR A 89 17.56 -3.00 2.32
CA TYR A 89 18.95 -2.55 2.18
C TYR A 89 19.18 -1.13 2.72
N SER A 90 18.17 -0.26 2.64
CA SER A 90 18.28 1.18 2.91
C SER A 90 17.73 1.61 4.27
N THR A 91 17.04 0.73 4.99
CA THR A 91 16.38 1.08 6.26
C THR A 91 16.04 -0.16 7.09
N SER A 92 16.07 -0.02 8.41
CA SER A 92 15.64 -1.06 9.35
C SER A 92 14.14 -0.98 9.71
N ILE A 93 13.40 -0.06 9.08
CA ILE A 93 11.97 0.15 9.33
C ILE A 93 11.18 -1.12 8.95
N GLN A 94 10.11 -1.37 9.73
CA GLN A 94 9.14 -2.40 9.39
C GLN A 94 8.22 -1.92 8.26
N THR A 95 8.04 -2.76 7.25
CA THR A 95 7.18 -2.49 6.11
C THR A 95 6.03 -3.48 6.03
N VAL A 96 5.05 -3.14 5.23
CA VAL A 96 3.94 -4.02 4.87
C VAL A 96 3.87 -4.15 3.36
N LEU A 97 3.35 -5.28 2.87
CA LEU A 97 2.84 -5.40 1.52
C LEU A 97 1.32 -5.24 1.56
N LEU A 98 0.83 -4.32 0.75
CA LEU A 98 -0.60 -4.07 0.56
C LEU A 98 -1.02 -4.68 -0.78
N VAL A 99 -1.97 -5.61 -0.73
CA VAL A 99 -2.58 -6.22 -1.92
C VAL A 99 -3.88 -5.50 -2.22
N LEU A 100 -3.94 -4.84 -3.37
CA LEU A 100 -5.10 -4.12 -3.87
C LEU A 100 -5.65 -4.85 -5.10
N ASN A 101 -6.97 -4.91 -5.21
CA ASN A 101 -7.66 -5.54 -6.33
C ASN A 101 -8.82 -4.63 -6.78
N SER A 102 -8.72 -4.12 -8.01
CA SER A 102 -9.75 -3.29 -8.65
C SER A 102 -10.85 -4.11 -9.35
N GLY A 103 -10.74 -5.45 -9.30
CA GLY A 103 -11.66 -6.41 -9.87
C GLY A 103 -13.11 -6.20 -9.48
N LEU A 104 -14.01 -6.15 -10.48
CA LEU A 104 -15.47 -6.10 -10.26
C LEU A 104 -15.97 -7.23 -9.33
N GLU A 105 -15.31 -8.39 -9.35
CA GLU A 105 -15.63 -9.55 -8.51
C GLU A 105 -15.40 -9.28 -7.01
N ASN A 106 -14.48 -8.39 -6.66
CA ASN A 106 -14.18 -8.06 -5.26
C ASN A 106 -15.05 -6.93 -4.70
N LYS A 107 -15.87 -6.24 -5.51
CA LYS A 107 -16.72 -5.13 -5.04
C LYS A 107 -17.71 -5.52 -3.94
N ASN A 108 -18.06 -6.81 -3.84
CA ASN A 108 -18.95 -7.34 -2.80
C ASN A 108 -18.22 -7.88 -1.57
N ASN A 109 -16.89 -8.04 -1.63
CA ASN A 109 -16.08 -8.56 -0.54
C ASN A 109 -15.31 -7.43 0.15
N ARG A 110 -15.75 -7.06 1.35
CA ARG A 110 -15.09 -6.04 2.19
C ARG A 110 -14.18 -6.64 3.26
N SER A 111 -13.96 -7.97 3.23
CA SER A 111 -13.05 -8.60 4.18
C SER A 111 -11.61 -8.34 3.77
N VAL A 112 -10.81 -7.91 4.75
CA VAL A 112 -9.37 -7.70 4.59
C VAL A 112 -8.64 -8.82 5.30
N LYS A 113 -7.76 -9.53 4.60
CA LYS A 113 -6.89 -10.53 5.23
C LYS A 113 -5.67 -9.85 5.85
N PHE A 114 -5.42 -10.11 7.12
CA PHE A 114 -4.20 -9.67 7.80
C PHE A 114 -3.27 -10.85 8.01
N VAL A 115 -2.05 -10.75 7.52
CA VAL A 115 -1.00 -11.76 7.68
C VAL A 115 0.17 -11.14 8.43
N ASP A 116 0.52 -11.73 9.57
CA ASP A 116 1.70 -11.35 10.33
C ASP A 116 2.86 -12.27 9.98
N ALA A 117 3.74 -11.80 9.09
CA ALA A 117 4.97 -12.48 8.72
C ALA A 117 6.19 -11.91 9.45
N SER A 118 6.02 -11.15 10.54
CA SER A 118 7.11 -10.41 11.19
C SER A 118 8.22 -11.30 11.77
N LEU A 119 7.92 -12.58 12.01
CA LEU A 119 8.84 -13.60 12.52
C LEU A 119 9.40 -14.54 11.45
N PHE A 120 9.04 -14.33 10.18
CA PHE A 120 9.42 -15.18 9.06
C PHE A 120 10.74 -14.68 8.48
N TYR A 121 11.84 -14.91 9.19
CA TYR A 121 13.17 -14.52 8.74
C TYR A 121 14.26 -15.37 9.38
N GLU A 122 15.41 -15.41 8.72
CA GLU A 122 16.66 -15.89 9.27
C GLU A 122 17.47 -14.72 9.83
N PRO A 123 17.87 -14.75 11.12
CA PRO A 123 18.72 -13.71 11.69
C PRO A 123 20.10 -13.73 11.03
N ALA A 124 20.56 -12.58 10.54
CA ALA A 124 21.94 -12.43 10.07
C ALA A 124 22.56 -11.12 10.58
N ARG A 125 23.89 -11.03 10.52
CA ARG A 125 24.61 -9.84 10.99
C ARG A 125 24.26 -8.65 10.11
N GLY A 126 23.66 -7.63 10.71
CA GLY A 126 23.30 -6.37 10.05
C GLY A 126 21.92 -6.37 9.39
N ARG A 127 21.41 -7.51 8.92
CA ARG A 127 20.07 -7.60 8.30
C ARG A 127 19.43 -8.97 8.52
N ASN A 128 18.11 -8.99 8.53
CA ASN A 128 17.33 -10.22 8.47
C ASN A 128 17.22 -10.69 7.02
N ILE A 129 17.25 -12.00 6.81
CA ILE A 129 17.13 -12.62 5.49
C ILE A 129 15.74 -13.25 5.39
N LEU A 130 15.02 -12.92 4.33
CA LEU A 130 13.76 -13.57 3.99
C LEU A 130 14.08 -14.72 3.03
N SER A 131 14.22 -15.93 3.55
CA SER A 131 14.63 -17.09 2.75
C SER A 131 13.48 -17.63 1.89
N PRO A 132 13.75 -18.43 0.84
CA PRO A 132 12.70 -19.06 0.04
C PRO A 132 11.68 -19.84 0.87
N ASP A 133 12.13 -20.54 1.92
CA ASP A 133 11.24 -21.28 2.82
C ASP A 133 10.34 -20.34 3.63
N ASN A 134 10.86 -19.19 4.06
CA ASN A 134 10.04 -18.16 4.70
C ASN A 134 8.99 -17.61 3.73
N ILE A 135 9.37 -17.35 2.47
CA ILE A 135 8.46 -16.83 1.44
C ILE A 135 7.36 -17.82 1.14
N ASN A 136 7.68 -19.12 0.99
CA ASN A 136 6.71 -20.17 0.71
C ASN A 136 5.72 -20.41 1.87
N ALA A 137 6.10 -20.07 3.10
CA ALA A 137 5.26 -20.23 4.27
C ALA A 137 4.29 -19.04 4.50
N ILE A 138 4.49 -17.92 3.82
CA ILE A 138 3.65 -16.71 3.86
C ILE A 138 2.53 -16.81 2.82
#